data_AF-A0AAN6BK94-F1
#
_entry.id   AF-A0AAN6BK94-F1
#
_cell.length_a   1.000
_cell.length_b   1.000
_cell.length_c   1.000
_cell.angle_alpha   90.00
_cell.angle_beta   90.00
_cell.angle_gamma   90.00
#
_symmetry.space_group_name_H-M   'P 1'
#
loop_
_entity.id
_entity.type
_entity.pdbx_description
1 polymer ?
#
loop_
_entity_poly.entity_id
_entity_poly.type
_entity_poly.pdbx_seq_one_letter_code
_entity_poly.pdbx_strand_id
1 'polypeptide(L)'
;MKKVLVRFIQKGRRKEGFTLIEMVLVLFIVAALLLLIIPNMSKQTKNVETKTNAALVETVETQKELYLLEHDEASVTAEVLAEQGYITDEQLEKYNAIPAGTVTP
;
A
#
# COMPACT_ATOMS: atom_id res chain seq x y z
N MET A 1 9.28 -67.45 -11.54
CA MET A 1 10.52 -66.64 -11.51
C MET A 1 10.51 -65.47 -12.51
N LYS A 2 10.15 -65.67 -13.79
CA LYS A 2 10.17 -64.59 -14.82
C LYS A 2 9.28 -63.36 -14.52
N LYS A 3 8.14 -63.52 -13.82
CA LYS A 3 7.24 -62.41 -13.44
C LYS A 3 7.84 -61.42 -12.44
N VAL A 4 8.77 -61.87 -11.58
CA VAL A 4 9.46 -61.00 -10.61
C VAL A 4 10.49 -60.12 -11.33
N LEU A 5 11.16 -60.69 -12.34
CA LEU A 5 12.15 -59.99 -13.17
C LEU A 5 11.52 -58.86 -13.99
N VAL A 6 10.33 -59.09 -14.55
CA VAL A 6 9.58 -58.06 -15.32
C VAL A 6 9.15 -56.88 -14.44
N ARG A 7 8.77 -57.13 -13.17
CA ARG A 7 8.42 -56.07 -12.21
C ARG A 7 9.62 -55.20 -11.82
N PHE A 8 10.84 -55.74 -11.85
CA PHE A 8 12.07 -54.97 -11.63
C PHE A 8 12.40 -54.04 -12.80
N ILE A 9 12.14 -54.48 -14.05
CA ILE A 9 12.39 -53.68 -15.26
C ILE A 9 11.37 -52.55 -15.42
N GLN A 10 10.12 -52.75 -15.00
CA GLN A 10 9.06 -51.72 -15.06
C GLN A 10 9.18 -50.58 -14.03
N LYS A 11 10.12 -50.67 -13.07
CA LYS A 11 10.26 -49.69 -11.98
C LYS A 11 10.97 -48.38 -12.40
N GLY A 12 11.49 -48.31 -13.62
CA GLY A 12 12.15 -47.13 -14.20
C GLY A 12 11.25 -46.27 -15.12
N ARG A 13 9.95 -46.14 -14.84
CA ARG A 13 9.11 -45.17 -15.56
C ARG A 13 9.66 -43.77 -15.28
N ARG A 14 10.33 -43.17 -16.26
CA ARG A 14 10.71 -41.76 -16.24
C ARG A 14 9.43 -40.97 -15.96
N LYS A 15 9.34 -40.33 -14.80
CA LYS A 15 8.31 -39.34 -14.57
C LYS A 15 8.64 -38.18 -15.49
N GLU A 16 7.71 -37.77 -16.34
CA GLU A 16 7.82 -36.52 -17.08
C GLU A 16 7.85 -35.41 -16.02
N GLY A 17 9.06 -34.90 -15.78
CA GLY A 17 9.33 -33.85 -14.81
C GLY A 17 9.22 -32.49 -15.47
N PHE A 18 8.95 -31.49 -14.65
CA PHE A 18 8.90 -30.09 -15.04
C PHE A 18 10.14 -29.72 -15.87
N THR A 19 9.93 -29.18 -17.07
CA THR A 19 11.04 -28.82 -17.96
C THR A 19 11.52 -27.40 -17.68
N LEU A 20 12.77 -27.08 -18.01
CA LEU A 20 13.26 -25.70 -17.89
C LEU A 20 12.46 -24.74 -18.79
N ILE A 21 12.06 -25.20 -19.98
CA ILE A 21 11.25 -24.38 -20.90
C ILE A 21 9.87 -24.05 -20.31
N GLU A 22 9.27 -24.98 -19.56
CA GLU A 22 8.02 -24.75 -18.85
C GLU A 22 8.19 -23.70 -17.74
N MET A 23 9.31 -23.69 -17.00
CA MET A 23 9.56 -22.66 -15.98
C MET A 23 9.76 -21.30 -16.63
N VAL A 24 10.45 -21.25 -17.77
CA VAL A 24 10.68 -20.00 -18.52
C VAL A 24 9.37 -19.42 -19.03
N LEU A 25 8.47 -20.24 -19.58
CA LEU A 25 7.16 -19.78 -20.03
C LEU A 25 6.28 -19.28 -18.86
N VAL A 26 6.35 -19.93 -17.69
CA VAL A 26 5.64 -19.46 -16.50
C VAL A 26 6.17 -18.11 -16.02
N LEU A 27 7.50 -17.97 -15.90
CA LEU A 27 8.12 -16.70 -15.50
C LEU A 27 7.82 -15.58 -16.51
N PHE A 28 7.76 -15.91 -17.80
CA PHE A 28 7.38 -14.98 -18.86
C PHE A 28 5.95 -14.45 -18.66
N ILE A 29 4.99 -15.36 -18.40
CA ILE A 29 3.59 -14.96 -18.14
C ILE A 29 3.50 -14.13 -16.85
N VAL A 30 4.14 -14.53 -15.76
CA VAL A 30 4.13 -13.79 -14.48
C VAL A 30 4.74 -12.39 -14.67
N ALA A 31 5.86 -12.26 -15.38
CA ALA A 31 6.47 -10.97 -15.67
C ALA A 31 5.53 -10.05 -16.46
N ALA A 32 4.83 -10.59 -17.47
CA ALA A 32 3.84 -9.82 -18.23
C ALA A 32 2.66 -9.36 -17.36
N LEU A 33 2.15 -10.22 -16.46
CA LEU A 33 1.10 -9.84 -15.51
C LEU A 33 1.56 -8.76 -14.53
N LEU A 34 2.79 -8.86 -13.99
CA LEU A 34 3.36 -7.85 -13.09
C LEU A 34 3.49 -6.49 -13.78
N LEU A 35 3.91 -6.45 -15.05
CA LEU A 35 3.96 -5.21 -15.83
C LEU A 35 2.59 -4.54 -15.99
N LEU A 36 1.49 -5.31 -16.01
CA LEU A 36 0.13 -4.76 -16.05
C LEU A 36 -0.37 -4.31 -14.66
N ILE A 37 -0.02 -5.05 -13.60
CA ILE A 37 -0.50 -4.80 -12.24
C ILE A 37 0.23 -3.60 -11.59
N ILE A 38 1.56 -3.54 -11.66
CA ILE A 38 2.38 -2.50 -11.02
C ILE A 38 1.93 -1.07 -11.40
N PRO A 39 1.73 -0.69 -12.68
CA PRO A 39 1.32 0.68 -13.02
C PRO A 39 -0.08 1.01 -12.52
N ASN A 40 -0.97 0.02 -12.45
CA ASN A 40 -2.32 0.22 -11.94
C ASN A 40 -2.34 0.36 -10.41
N MET A 41 -1.51 -0.40 -9.70
CA MET A 41 -1.35 -0.31 -8.25
C MET A 41 -0.72 1.03 -7.84
N SER A 42 0.34 1.47 -8.53
CA SER A 42 1.02 2.74 -8.24
C SER A 42 0.10 3.96 -8.34
N LYS A 43 -0.80 3.99 -9.33
CA LYS A 43 -1.80 5.07 -9.46
C LYS A 43 -2.81 5.06 -8.31
N GLN A 44 -3.24 3.89 -7.86
CA GLN A 44 -4.16 3.76 -6.73
C GLN A 44 -3.52 4.21 -5.42
N THR A 45 -2.25 3.85 -5.17
CA THR A 45 -1.50 4.32 -4.00
C THR A 45 -1.46 5.84 -3.93
N LYS A 46 -1.14 6.52 -5.04
CA LYS A 46 -1.13 8.00 -5.10
C LYS A 46 -2.51 8.61 -4.81
N ASN A 47 -3.57 8.02 -5.33
CA ASN A 47 -4.94 8.50 -5.05
C ASN A 47 -5.35 8.26 -3.59
N VAL A 48 -4.85 7.20 -2.95
CA VAL A 48 -5.08 6.96 -1.53
C VAL A 48 -4.29 7.95 -0.69
N GLU A 49 -3.04 8.25 -1.04
CA GLU A 49 -2.22 9.26 -0.39
C GLU A 49 -2.90 10.63 -0.43
N THR A 50 -3.40 11.08 -1.59
CA THR A 50 -4.10 12.37 -1.70
C THR A 50 -5.37 12.43 -0.86
N LYS A 51 -6.19 11.37 -0.88
CA LYS A 51 -7.40 11.28 -0.04
C LYS A 51 -7.07 11.27 1.46
N THR A 52 -6.01 10.56 1.84
CA THR A 52 -5.57 10.48 3.23
C THR A 52 -5.09 11.85 3.71
N ASN A 53 -4.33 12.56 2.88
CA ASN A 53 -3.87 13.91 3.19
C ASN A 53 -5.03 14.90 3.29
N ALA A 54 -6.02 14.82 2.40
CA ALA A 54 -7.21 15.67 2.45
C ALA A 54 -8.00 15.45 3.76
N ALA A 55 -8.24 14.19 4.13
CA ALA A 55 -8.92 13.86 5.38
C ALA A 55 -8.13 14.31 6.62
N LEU A 56 -6.80 14.25 6.58
CA LEU A 56 -5.96 14.77 7.66
C LEU A 56 -6.11 16.29 7.80
N VAL A 57 -6.06 17.03 6.68
CA VAL A 57 -6.29 18.48 6.69
C VAL A 57 -7.68 18.80 7.25
N GLU A 58 -8.72 18.15 6.75
CA GLU A 58 -10.10 18.33 7.23
C GLU A 58 -10.22 18.08 8.74
N THR A 59 -9.56 17.02 9.24
CA THR A 59 -9.55 16.70 10.68
C THR A 59 -8.87 17.81 11.47
N VAL A 60 -7.69 18.28 11.05
CA VAL A 60 -6.96 19.35 11.74
C VAL A 60 -7.74 20.65 11.71
N GLU A 61 -8.32 21.04 10.57
CA GLU A 61 -9.15 22.25 10.47
C GLU A 61 -10.41 22.15 11.35
N THR A 62 -11.05 20.98 11.42
CA THR A 62 -12.17 20.74 12.36
C THR A 62 -11.72 20.94 13.81
N GLN A 63 -10.53 20.45 14.18
CA GLN A 63 -9.99 20.66 15.52
C GLN A 63 -9.67 22.13 15.79
N LYS A 64 -9.19 22.88 14.78
CA LYS A 64 -9.01 24.33 14.90
C LYS A 64 -10.33 25.03 15.16
N GLU A 65 -11.37 24.71 14.40
CA GLU A 65 -12.69 25.31 14.56
C GLU A 65 -13.27 25.04 15.97
N LEU A 66 -13.13 23.81 16.47
CA LEU A 66 -13.54 23.44 17.83
C LEU A 66 -12.77 24.24 18.89
N TYR A 67 -11.45 24.35 18.76
CA TYR A 67 -10.62 25.12 19.69
C TYR A 67 -11.03 26.60 19.72
N LEU A 68 -11.23 27.21 18.54
CA LEU A 68 -11.61 28.62 18.41
C LEU A 68 -13.01 28.89 19.00
N LEU A 69 -13.92 27.93 18.89
CA LEU A 69 -15.25 28.01 19.52
C LEU A 69 -15.17 28.00 21.05
N GLU A 70 -14.18 27.30 21.63
CA GLU A 70 -14.01 27.19 23.08
C GLU A 70 -13.20 28.34 23.69
N HIS A 71 -12.28 28.94 22.94
CA HIS A 71 -11.30 29.89 23.47
C HIS A 71 -11.53 31.36 23.06
N ASP A 72 -12.58 31.67 22.29
CA ASP A 72 -12.89 33.02 21.79
C ASP A 72 -11.68 33.69 21.09
N GLU A 73 -10.82 32.89 20.46
CA GLU A 73 -9.62 33.34 19.76
C GLU A 73 -9.90 33.62 18.26
N ALA A 74 -9.10 34.50 17.64
CA ALA A 74 -9.27 34.85 16.24
C ALA A 74 -8.59 33.86 15.26
N SER A 75 -7.57 33.14 15.72
CA SER A 75 -6.87 32.12 14.94
C SER A 75 -6.04 31.22 15.84
N VAL A 76 -5.83 29.97 15.42
CA VAL A 76 -5.02 28.98 16.13
C VAL A 76 -4.14 28.25 15.12
N THR A 77 -2.93 27.89 15.52
CA THR A 77 -1.99 27.13 14.67
C THR A 77 -2.08 25.63 14.96
N ALA A 78 -1.58 24.80 14.05
CA ALA A 78 -1.58 23.35 14.26
C ALA A 78 -0.67 22.93 15.42
N GLU A 79 0.38 23.70 15.71
CA GLU A 79 1.28 23.47 16.84
C GLU A 79 0.56 23.63 18.17
N VAL A 80 -0.27 24.68 18.32
CA VAL A 80 -1.09 24.90 19.52
C VAL A 80 -2.07 23.74 19.72
N LEU A 81 -2.67 23.24 18.64
CA LEU A 81 -3.54 22.06 18.73
C LEU A 81 -2.81 20.80 19.22
N ALA A 82 -1.54 20.61 18.87
CA ALA A 82 -0.75 19.49 19.35
C ALA A 82 -0.36 19.67 20.84
N GLU A 83 0.07 20.88 21.22
CA GLU A 83 0.39 21.22 22.61
C GLU A 83 -0.80 21.06 23.55
N GLN A 84 -2.01 21.42 23.08
CA GLN A 84 -3.26 21.30 23.82
C GLN A 84 -3.92 19.90 23.69
N GLY A 85 -3.31 18.98 22.94
CA GLY A 85 -3.76 17.59 22.82
C GLY A 85 -4.97 17.34 21.92
N TYR A 86 -5.36 18.30 21.07
CA TYR A 86 -6.42 18.13 20.07
C TYR A 86 -5.96 17.26 18.89
N ILE A 87 -4.66 17.26 18.59
CA ILE A 87 -4.04 16.39 17.57
C ILE A 87 -2.76 15.75 18.12
N THR A 88 -2.34 14.64 17.52
CA THR A 88 -1.10 13.94 17.87
C THR A 88 0.12 14.55 17.17
N ASP A 89 1.32 14.34 17.74
CA ASP A 89 2.60 14.76 17.12
C ASP A 89 2.78 14.18 15.71
N GLU A 90 2.34 12.93 15.50
CA GLU A 90 2.39 12.29 14.18
C GLU A 90 1.47 12.98 13.16
N GLN A 91 0.29 13.43 13.60
CA GLN A 91 -0.63 14.19 12.76
C GLN A 91 -0.07 15.58 12.43
N LEU A 92 0.59 16.24 13.39
CA LEU A 92 1.27 17.52 13.18
C LEU A 92 2.40 17.39 12.16
N GLU A 93 3.27 16.37 12.32
CA GLU A 93 4.38 16.12 11.39
C GLU A 93 3.85 15.87 9.97
N LYS A 94 2.85 15.01 9.83
CA LYS A 94 2.23 14.72 8.53
C LYS A 94 1.55 15.93 7.93
N TYR A 95 0.84 16.73 8.73
CA TYR A 95 0.18 17.96 8.27
C TYR A 95 1.20 18.98 7.75
N ASN A 96 2.32 19.16 8.46
CA ASN A 96 3.40 20.06 8.08
C ASN A 96 4.19 19.57 6.85
N ALA A 97 4.21 18.26 6.59
CA ALA A 97 4.84 17.67 5.42
C ALA A 97 3.98 17.77 4.14
N ILE A 98 2.69 18.13 4.24
CA ILE A 98 1.81 18.30 3.08
C ILE A 98 2.20 19.61 2.35
N PRO A 99 2.61 19.55 1.07
CA PRO A 99 2.96 20.77 0.34
C PRO A 99 1.73 21.66 0.14
N ALA A 100 1.90 22.97 0.41
CA ALA A 100 0.84 23.96 0.22
C ALA A 100 0.28 23.90 -1.22
N GLY A 101 -1.04 23.72 -1.36
CA GLY A 101 -1.74 23.67 -2.65
C GLY A 101 -1.89 22.27 -3.26
N THR A 102 -1.49 21.19 -2.58
CA THR A 102 -1.67 19.81 -3.06
C THR A 102 -3.00 19.16 -2.68
N VAL A 103 -3.73 19.83 -1.78
CA VAL A 103 -5.02 19.38 -1.24
C VAL A 103 -5.98 20.54 -1.34
N THR A 104 -7.04 20.34 -2.11
CA THR A 104 -8.23 21.21 -2.11
C THR A 104 -9.19 20.56 -1.11
N PRO A 105 -9.75 21.32 -0.15
CA PRO A 105 -10.87 20.82 0.64
C PRO A 105 -12.07 20.50 -0.26
#